data_AF-A0AAX2RN77-F1
#
_entry.id   AF-A0AAX2RN77-F1
#
_cell.length_a   1.000
_cell.length_b   1.000
_cell.length_c   1.000
_cell.angle_alpha   90.00
_cell.angle_beta   90.00
_cell.angle_gamma   90.00
#
_symmetry.space_group_name_H-M   'P 1'
#
loop_
_entity.id
_entity.type
_entity.pdbx_description
1 polymer ?
#
loop_
_entity_poly.entity_id
_entity_poly.type
_entity_poly.pdbx_seq_one_letter_code
_entity_poly.pdbx_strand_id
1 'polypeptide(L)'
;MKVSGLSLLPAFRFSEREPTEQACVQTLHAILIFVAYFKTTLMIDSLVSAVGAANTTFEFLKNALSARDEAKVGARTAELETKLREINQAALMATQEALKAAQDMRAMDQKLAALERENEQLKARAERRGQYVLTDIGGGALAYRYSHVEGSADAPHYLCQPCMSKGNEIALQPYGRHGNYRCPSCETVYITDGKEPRATIAVF
;
A
#
# COMPACT_ATOMS: atom_id res chain seq x y z
N MET A 1 33.56 -34.62 -15.19
CA MET A 1 32.20 -35.22 -15.19
C MET A 1 31.24 -34.20 -15.78
N LYS A 2 30.44 -34.65 -16.75
CA LYS A 2 29.53 -33.88 -17.58
C LYS A 2 28.13 -34.04 -16.97
N VAL A 3 27.40 -32.96 -16.71
CA VAL A 3 25.95 -33.05 -16.48
C VAL A 3 25.29 -31.99 -17.36
N SER A 4 24.67 -32.51 -18.41
CA SER A 4 23.80 -31.83 -19.36
C SER A 4 22.43 -31.60 -18.71
N GLY A 5 21.77 -30.47 -19.02
CA GLY A 5 20.41 -30.22 -18.58
C GLY A 5 19.88 -28.83 -18.93
N LEU A 6 20.03 -28.40 -20.19
CA LEU A 6 19.37 -27.20 -20.70
C LEU A 6 18.30 -27.66 -21.69
N SER A 7 17.03 -27.68 -21.26
CA SER A 7 15.90 -28.03 -22.13
C SER A 7 14.69 -27.15 -21.83
N LEU A 8 14.36 -26.36 -22.85
CA LEU A 8 13.02 -25.88 -23.27
C LEU A 8 12.25 -24.93 -22.33
N LEU A 9 12.36 -23.63 -22.61
CA LEU A 9 11.26 -22.67 -22.42
C LEU A 9 10.45 -22.60 -23.72
N PRO A 10 9.09 -22.64 -23.68
CA PRO A 10 8.28 -22.54 -24.88
C PRO A 10 8.27 -21.10 -25.42
N ALA A 11 8.45 -20.97 -26.73
CA ALA A 11 8.22 -19.74 -27.47
C ALA A 11 6.73 -19.40 -27.44
N PHE A 12 6.33 -18.44 -26.60
CA PHE A 12 4.98 -17.86 -26.63
C PHE A 12 4.92 -16.83 -27.76
N ARG A 13 4.12 -17.14 -28.80
CA ARG A 13 3.74 -16.23 -29.89
C ARG A 13 3.08 -14.98 -29.31
N PHE A 14 3.69 -13.82 -29.57
CA PHE A 14 3.08 -12.50 -29.37
C PHE A 14 1.97 -12.31 -30.42
N SER A 15 0.71 -12.31 -29.97
CA SER A 15 -0.43 -11.77 -30.73
C SER A 15 -0.63 -10.33 -30.28
N GLU A 16 -0.71 -9.41 -31.24
CA GLU A 16 -0.86 -7.97 -31.06
C GLU A 16 -2.01 -7.63 -30.09
N ARG A 17 -1.68 -7.00 -28.95
CA ARG A 17 -2.63 -6.38 -28.03
C ARG A 17 -2.02 -5.09 -27.47
N GLU A 18 -2.87 -4.12 -27.21
CA GLU A 18 -2.57 -2.70 -27.01
C GLU A 18 -1.49 -2.39 -25.94
N PRO A 19 -0.68 -1.31 -26.15
CA PRO A 19 0.57 -1.08 -25.42
C PRO A 19 0.44 -0.78 -23.91
N THR A 20 -0.77 -0.51 -23.40
CA THR A 20 -1.00 -0.17 -21.98
C THR A 20 -1.27 -1.38 -21.10
N GLU A 21 -1.93 -2.42 -21.61
CA GLU A 21 -2.18 -3.65 -20.84
C GLU A 21 -0.92 -4.52 -20.73
N GLN A 22 -0.07 -4.49 -21.76
CA GLN A 22 1.15 -5.31 -21.83
C GLN A 22 2.20 -4.88 -20.81
N ALA A 23 2.31 -3.56 -20.54
CA ALA A 23 3.17 -3.03 -19.48
C ALA A 23 2.72 -3.51 -18.09
N CYS A 24 1.41 -3.57 -17.83
CA CYS A 24 0.86 -4.01 -16.55
C CYS A 24 1.17 -5.49 -16.27
N VAL A 25 0.93 -6.36 -17.25
CA VAL A 25 1.22 -7.81 -17.13
C VAL A 25 2.71 -8.07 -16.95
N GLN A 26 3.57 -7.32 -17.66
CA GLN A 26 5.01 -7.48 -17.58
C GLN A 26 5.58 -7.01 -16.23
N THR A 27 4.98 -5.97 -15.64
CA THR A 27 5.32 -5.49 -14.30
C THR A 27 4.88 -6.50 -13.23
N LEU A 28 3.69 -7.07 -13.36
CA LEU A 28 3.19 -8.12 -12.47
C LEU A 28 4.06 -9.39 -12.52
N HIS A 29 4.48 -9.80 -13.72
CA HIS A 29 5.42 -10.92 -13.89
C HIS A 29 6.78 -10.63 -13.23
N ALA A 30 7.31 -9.41 -13.38
CA ALA A 30 8.57 -9.03 -12.75
C ALA A 30 8.47 -9.08 -11.21
N ILE A 31 7.36 -8.61 -10.64
CA ILE A 31 7.10 -8.67 -9.19
C ILE A 31 7.02 -10.13 -8.70
N LEU A 32 6.28 -10.99 -9.40
CA LEU A 32 6.17 -12.41 -9.06
C LEU A 32 7.52 -13.14 -9.13
N ILE A 33 8.34 -12.83 -10.13
CA ILE A 33 9.71 -13.37 -10.25
C ILE A 33 10.57 -12.88 -9.09
N PHE A 34 10.46 -11.60 -8.71
CA PHE A 34 11.23 -11.02 -7.61
C PHE A 34 10.86 -11.65 -6.25
N VAL A 35 9.56 -11.84 -5.99
CA VAL A 35 9.07 -12.51 -4.77
C VAL A 35 9.50 -13.98 -4.73
N ALA A 36 9.48 -14.68 -5.87
CA ALA A 36 9.96 -16.05 -5.98
C ALA A 36 11.48 -16.16 -5.73
N TYR A 37 12.28 -15.24 -6.29
CA TYR A 37 13.73 -15.17 -6.09
C TYR A 37 14.12 -14.82 -4.65
N PHE A 38 13.36 -13.92 -4.00
CA PHE A 38 13.54 -13.57 -2.59
C PHE A 38 13.23 -14.75 -1.66
N LYS A 39 12.20 -15.55 -1.98
CA LYS A 39 11.82 -16.73 -1.21
C LYS A 39 12.83 -17.88 -1.36
N THR A 40 13.43 -18.07 -2.54
CA THR A 40 14.49 -19.07 -2.74
C THR A 40 15.82 -18.67 -2.11
N THR A 41 16.20 -17.39 -2.13
CA THR A 41 17.43 -16.90 -1.46
C THR A 41 17.35 -17.06 0.07
N LEU A 42 16.22 -16.72 0.70
CA LEU A 42 15.99 -16.95 2.13
C LEU A 42 16.11 -18.42 2.55
N MET A 43 15.73 -19.36 1.68
CA MET A 43 15.83 -20.80 1.95
C MET A 43 17.28 -21.30 1.86
N ILE A 44 18.07 -20.71 0.96
CA ILE A 44 19.50 -21.00 0.79
C ILE A 44 20.32 -20.48 1.97
N ASP A 45 19.97 -19.35 2.59
CA ASP A 45 20.68 -18.84 3.78
C ASP A 45 20.61 -19.79 4.99
N SER A 46 19.49 -20.53 5.15
CA SER A 46 19.39 -21.59 6.17
C SER A 46 20.29 -22.79 5.88
N LEU A 47 20.50 -23.12 4.59
CA LEU A 47 21.36 -24.21 4.15
C LEU A 47 22.84 -23.83 4.23
N VAL A 48 23.19 -22.57 3.93
CA VAL A 48 24.55 -22.03 4.09
C VAL A 48 24.94 -21.97 5.57
N SER A 49 24.00 -21.61 6.45
CA SER A 49 24.22 -21.67 7.90
C SER A 49 24.41 -23.12 8.40
N ALA A 50 23.69 -24.09 7.81
CA ALA A 50 23.86 -25.51 8.10
C ALA A 50 25.20 -26.09 7.59
N VAL A 51 25.69 -25.67 6.42
CA VAL A 51 27.01 -26.08 5.87
C VAL A 51 28.16 -25.44 6.65
N GLY A 52 27.99 -24.20 7.12
CA GLY A 52 28.93 -23.55 8.04
C GLY A 52 29.05 -24.32 9.36
N ALA A 53 27.92 -24.70 9.96
CA ALA A 53 27.86 -25.47 11.19
C ALA A 53 28.45 -26.89 11.06
N ALA A 54 28.29 -27.53 9.90
CA ALA A 54 28.85 -28.85 9.62
C ALA A 54 30.39 -28.83 9.52
N ASN A 55 30.97 -27.84 8.84
CA ASN A 55 32.42 -27.68 8.75
C ASN A 55 33.04 -27.35 10.11
N THR A 56 32.39 -26.50 10.92
CA THR A 56 32.85 -26.21 12.29
C THR A 56 32.77 -27.44 13.19
N THR A 57 31.77 -28.31 13.02
CA THR A 57 31.64 -29.56 13.79
C THR A 57 32.70 -30.60 13.37
N PHE A 58 33.07 -30.63 12.08
CA PHE A 58 34.12 -31.51 11.57
C PHE A 58 35.52 -31.09 12.03
N GLU A 59 35.80 -29.78 12.00
CA GLU A 59 36.98 -29.17 12.62
C GLU A 59 37.01 -29.44 14.13
N PHE A 60 35.87 -29.34 14.81
CA PHE A 60 35.74 -29.64 16.24
C PHE A 60 36.07 -31.11 16.56
N LEU A 61 35.56 -32.07 15.78
CA LEU A 61 35.83 -33.49 16.00
C LEU A 61 37.31 -33.85 15.75
N LYS A 62 37.91 -33.27 14.71
CA LYS A 62 39.34 -33.46 14.39
C LYS A 62 40.25 -32.83 15.45
N ASN A 63 39.88 -31.65 15.95
CA ASN A 63 40.61 -30.96 17.00
C ASN A 63 40.44 -31.64 18.37
N ALA A 64 39.27 -32.20 18.68
CA ALA A 64 39.03 -32.99 19.89
C ALA A 64 39.85 -34.29 19.89
N LEU A 65 39.98 -34.97 18.74
CA LEU A 65 40.84 -36.15 18.59
C LEU A 65 42.33 -35.81 18.74
N SER A 66 42.75 -34.60 18.31
CA SER A 66 44.12 -34.10 18.47
C SER A 66 44.40 -33.52 19.87
N ALA A 67 43.37 -33.28 20.68
CA ALA A 67 43.45 -32.70 22.03
C ALA A 67 43.63 -33.74 23.14
N ARG A 68 43.75 -35.04 22.81
CA ARG A 68 43.94 -36.11 23.80
C ARG A 68 45.33 -36.10 24.48
N ASP A 69 46.29 -35.31 23.97
CA ASP A 69 47.59 -35.09 24.61
C ASP A 69 47.46 -34.03 25.73
N GLU A 70 47.40 -34.50 26.99
CA GLU A 70 46.98 -33.79 28.20
C GLU A 70 47.68 -32.46 28.53
N ALA A 71 48.80 -32.12 27.89
CA ALA A 71 49.51 -30.85 28.13
C ALA A 71 49.02 -29.67 27.26
N LYS A 72 48.26 -29.92 26.19
CA LYS A 72 47.67 -28.84 25.34
C LYS A 72 46.23 -28.48 25.70
N VAL A 73 45.61 -29.24 26.62
CA VAL A 73 44.19 -29.14 26.95
C VAL A 73 43.82 -27.79 27.57
N GLY A 74 44.59 -27.27 28.53
CA GLY A 74 44.24 -26.01 29.22
C GLY A 74 44.33 -24.74 28.36
N ALA A 75 45.29 -24.68 27.42
CA ALA A 75 45.38 -23.55 26.49
C ALA A 75 44.32 -23.64 25.38
N ARG A 76 44.00 -24.87 24.93
CA ARG A 76 42.98 -25.12 23.91
C ARG A 76 41.56 -24.91 24.44
N THR A 77 41.28 -25.19 25.71
CA THR A 77 39.96 -24.93 26.32
C THR A 77 39.68 -23.43 26.47
N ALA A 78 40.67 -22.62 26.87
CA ALA A 78 40.52 -21.17 26.93
C ALA A 78 40.28 -20.54 25.53
N GLU A 79 40.97 -21.04 24.51
CA GLU A 79 40.77 -20.65 23.11
C GLU A 79 39.38 -21.07 22.61
N LEU A 80 38.88 -22.23 23.05
CA LEU A 80 37.54 -22.73 22.74
C LEU A 80 36.45 -21.88 23.37
N GLU A 81 36.55 -21.57 24.66
CA GLU A 81 35.58 -20.75 25.38
C GLU A 81 35.48 -19.35 24.78
N THR A 82 36.62 -18.79 24.34
CA THR A 82 36.66 -17.49 23.68
C THR A 82 35.91 -17.52 22.36
N LYS A 83 36.19 -18.50 21.49
CA LYS A 83 35.46 -18.67 20.21
C LYS A 83 33.97 -18.94 20.41
N LEU A 84 33.62 -19.71 21.43
CA LEU A 84 32.22 -20.05 21.73
C LEU A 84 31.46 -18.82 22.25
N ARG A 85 32.11 -17.95 23.02
CA ARG A 85 31.57 -16.63 23.40
C ARG A 85 31.42 -15.71 22.19
N GLU A 86 32.40 -15.65 21.30
CA GLU A 86 32.32 -14.84 20.08
C GLU A 86 31.17 -15.28 19.17
N ILE A 87 31.01 -16.60 18.97
CA ILE A 87 29.88 -17.16 18.19
C ILE A 87 28.55 -16.83 18.85
N ASN A 88 28.43 -17.02 20.16
CA ASN A 88 27.20 -16.70 20.88
C ASN A 88 26.88 -15.20 20.82
N GLN A 89 27.89 -14.34 20.90
CA GLN A 89 27.71 -12.90 20.81
C GLN A 89 27.27 -12.49 19.39
N ALA A 90 27.88 -13.06 18.35
CA ALA A 90 27.48 -12.84 16.96
C ALA A 90 26.04 -13.34 16.70
N ALA A 91 25.68 -14.51 17.24
CA ALA A 91 24.33 -15.04 17.14
C ALA A 91 23.31 -14.14 17.86
N LEU A 92 23.66 -13.60 19.04
CA LEU A 92 22.80 -12.69 19.78
C LEU A 92 22.58 -11.39 19.00
N MET A 93 23.64 -10.82 18.42
CA MET A 93 23.52 -9.63 17.57
C MET A 93 22.63 -9.89 16.35
N ALA A 94 22.83 -11.01 15.64
CA ALA A 94 22.02 -11.37 14.49
C ALA A 94 20.53 -11.56 14.85
N THR A 95 20.24 -12.20 15.99
CA THR A 95 18.85 -12.35 16.46
C THR A 95 18.22 -11.02 16.87
N GLN A 96 18.99 -10.11 17.46
CA GLN A 96 18.52 -8.77 17.81
C GLN A 96 18.22 -7.92 16.57
N GLU A 97 19.07 -8.00 15.53
CA GLU A 97 18.83 -7.37 14.24
C GLU A 97 17.60 -7.95 13.54
N ALA A 98 17.44 -9.28 13.52
CA ALA A 98 16.28 -9.94 12.95
C ALA A 98 14.98 -9.55 13.68
N LEU A 99 15.01 -9.44 15.01
CA LEU A 99 13.87 -8.99 15.80
C LEU A 99 13.51 -7.53 15.46
N LYS A 100 14.51 -6.65 15.35
CA LYS A 100 14.30 -5.25 14.98
C LYS A 100 13.69 -5.14 13.58
N ALA A 101 14.23 -5.87 12.61
CA ALA A 101 13.68 -5.92 11.25
C ALA A 101 12.23 -6.42 11.24
N ALA A 102 11.91 -7.45 12.02
CA ALA A 102 10.54 -7.96 12.15
C ALA A 102 9.58 -6.94 12.80
N GLN A 103 10.06 -6.16 13.78
CA GLN A 103 9.28 -5.07 14.38
C GLN A 103 9.03 -3.93 13.38
N ASP A 104 10.07 -3.54 12.63
CA ASP A 104 9.97 -2.51 11.60
C ASP A 104 9.00 -2.94 10.49
N MET A 105 9.07 -4.20 10.04
CA MET A 105 8.12 -4.76 9.06
C MET A 105 6.67 -4.66 9.56
N ARG A 106 6.40 -5.09 10.81
CA ARG A 106 5.04 -4.99 11.39
C ARG A 106 4.56 -3.55 11.47
N ALA A 107 5.43 -2.61 11.82
CA ALA A 107 5.08 -1.19 11.87
C ALA A 107 4.78 -0.65 10.46
N MET A 108 5.49 -1.09 9.43
CA MET A 108 5.20 -0.72 8.04
C MET A 108 3.88 -1.33 7.56
N ASP A 109 3.60 -2.60 7.87
CA ASP A 109 2.33 -3.25 7.51
C ASP A 109 1.13 -2.51 8.14
N GLN A 110 1.26 -2.09 9.40
CA GLN A 110 0.22 -1.29 10.07
C GLN A 110 -0.02 0.05 9.38
N LYS A 111 1.05 0.74 8.98
CA LYS A 111 0.96 2.01 8.22
C LYS A 111 0.32 1.79 6.87
N LEU A 112 0.70 0.72 6.17
CA LEU A 112 0.16 0.39 4.86
C LEU A 112 -1.34 0.10 4.94
N ALA A 113 -1.78 -0.71 5.90
CA ALA A 113 -3.19 -0.96 6.15
C ALA A 113 -3.98 0.28 6.61
N ALA A 114 -3.33 1.26 7.26
CA ALA A 114 -3.96 2.53 7.61
C ALA A 114 -4.13 3.43 6.37
N LEU A 115 -3.09 3.53 5.54
CA LEU A 115 -3.10 4.30 4.30
C LEU A 115 -4.07 3.73 3.26
N GLU A 116 -4.18 2.41 3.16
CA GLU A 116 -5.16 1.76 2.28
C GLU A 116 -6.59 2.13 2.69
N ARG A 117 -6.90 2.04 3.99
CA ARG A 117 -8.21 2.46 4.53
C ARG A 117 -8.50 3.94 4.27
N GLU A 118 -7.51 4.81 4.44
CA GLU A 118 -7.66 6.23 4.12
C GLU A 118 -7.91 6.45 2.62
N ASN A 119 -7.18 5.72 1.77
CA ASN A 119 -7.33 5.79 0.32
C ASN A 119 -8.74 5.35 -0.14
N GLU A 120 -9.26 4.26 0.43
CA GLU A 120 -10.62 3.80 0.18
C GLU A 120 -11.67 4.84 0.62
N GLN A 121 -11.50 5.45 1.78
CA GLN A 121 -12.40 6.51 2.25
C GLN A 121 -12.38 7.75 1.34
N LEU A 122 -11.19 8.13 0.87
CA LEU A 122 -11.02 9.25 -0.06
C LEU A 122 -11.65 8.93 -1.42
N LYS A 123 -11.48 7.72 -1.95
CA LYS A 123 -12.12 7.24 -3.18
C LYS A 123 -13.64 7.26 -3.06
N ALA A 124 -14.18 6.68 -1.99
CA ALA A 124 -15.62 6.66 -1.74
C ALA A 124 -16.20 8.08 -1.61
N ARG A 125 -15.47 9.00 -0.98
CA ARG A 125 -15.87 10.42 -0.91
C ARG A 125 -15.81 11.08 -2.29
N ALA A 126 -14.77 10.85 -3.08
CA ALA A 126 -14.66 11.40 -4.43
C ALA A 126 -15.77 10.88 -5.35
N GLU A 127 -16.10 9.59 -5.28
CA GLU A 127 -17.19 8.97 -6.02
C GLU A 127 -18.54 9.59 -5.65
N ARG A 128 -18.86 9.71 -4.36
CA ARG A 128 -20.09 10.39 -3.92
C ARG A 128 -20.17 11.82 -4.45
N ARG A 129 -19.06 12.57 -4.44
CA ARG A 129 -19.05 13.94 -4.99
C ARG A 129 -19.22 13.99 -6.50
N GLY A 130 -18.71 13.00 -7.23
CA GLY A 130 -18.88 12.87 -8.68
C GLY A 130 -20.35 12.69 -9.10
N GLN A 131 -21.22 12.26 -8.19
CA GLN A 131 -22.65 12.13 -8.42
C GLN A 131 -23.40 13.46 -8.31
N TYR A 132 -22.73 14.56 -7.95
CA TYR A 132 -23.35 15.88 -7.85
C TYR A 132 -22.90 16.79 -9.00
N VAL A 133 -23.89 17.40 -9.66
CA VAL A 133 -23.65 18.34 -10.76
C VAL A 133 -24.03 19.74 -10.30
N LEU A 134 -23.18 20.71 -10.60
CA LEU A 134 -23.48 22.12 -10.35
C LEU A 134 -24.60 22.56 -11.30
N THR A 135 -25.71 23.03 -10.74
CA THR A 135 -26.90 23.43 -11.50
C THR A 135 -27.46 24.74 -10.97
N ASP A 136 -28.15 25.48 -11.83
CA ASP A 136 -28.93 26.66 -11.42
C ASP A 136 -30.23 26.18 -10.77
N ILE A 137 -30.43 26.56 -9.51
CA ILE A 137 -31.64 26.23 -8.74
C ILE A 137 -32.71 27.33 -8.81
N GLY A 138 -32.48 28.37 -9.61
CA GLY A 138 -33.38 29.50 -9.84
C GLY A 138 -32.71 30.84 -9.49
N GLY A 139 -33.09 31.90 -10.19
CA GLY A 139 -32.61 33.26 -9.94
C GLY A 139 -31.09 33.48 -10.15
N GLY A 140 -30.42 32.56 -10.87
CA GLY A 140 -28.96 32.58 -11.05
C GLY A 140 -28.18 31.99 -9.86
N ALA A 141 -28.87 31.36 -8.92
CA ALA A 141 -28.25 30.74 -7.75
C ALA A 141 -27.76 29.33 -8.11
N LEU A 142 -26.46 29.07 -7.92
CA LEU A 142 -25.84 27.78 -8.26
C LEU A 142 -25.71 26.88 -7.03
N ALA A 143 -26.22 25.65 -7.12
CA ALA A 143 -26.05 24.63 -6.09
C ALA A 143 -25.77 23.26 -6.72
N TYR A 144 -25.21 22.35 -5.93
CA TYR A 144 -24.93 20.99 -6.38
C TYR A 144 -26.18 20.13 -6.26
N ARG A 145 -26.71 19.62 -7.37
CA ARG A 145 -27.86 18.72 -7.38
C ARG A 145 -27.39 17.29 -7.55
N TYR A 146 -28.00 16.37 -6.80
CA TYR A 146 -27.78 14.94 -7.00
C TYR A 146 -28.22 14.53 -8.42
N SER A 147 -27.28 14.01 -9.20
CA SER A 147 -27.53 13.46 -10.53
C SER A 147 -28.19 12.09 -10.35
N HIS A 148 -29.51 12.05 -10.50
CA HIS A 148 -30.28 10.83 -10.36
C HIS A 148 -29.74 9.75 -11.31
N VAL A 149 -29.21 8.67 -10.74
CA VAL A 149 -28.93 7.44 -11.47
C VAL A 149 -30.23 6.65 -11.52
N GLU A 150 -30.65 6.21 -12.71
CA GLU A 150 -31.87 5.41 -12.89
C GLU A 150 -31.87 4.23 -11.92
N GLY A 151 -32.89 4.15 -11.05
CA GLY A 151 -33.04 3.12 -10.03
C GLY A 151 -32.65 3.53 -8.60
N SER A 152 -32.15 4.75 -8.37
CA SER A 152 -31.94 5.28 -7.01
C SER A 152 -33.26 5.74 -6.37
N ALA A 153 -33.52 5.34 -5.13
CA ALA A 153 -34.71 5.77 -4.36
C ALA A 153 -34.53 7.14 -3.68
N ASP A 154 -33.43 7.84 -4.00
CA ASP A 154 -33.03 9.05 -3.29
C ASP A 154 -33.86 10.26 -3.74
N ALA A 155 -34.40 10.99 -2.76
CA ALA A 155 -35.12 12.23 -3.02
C ALA A 155 -34.18 13.28 -3.62
N PRO A 156 -34.63 14.08 -4.61
CA PRO A 156 -33.84 15.15 -5.18
C PRO A 156 -33.51 16.18 -4.08
N HIS A 157 -32.22 16.37 -3.82
CA HIS A 157 -31.71 17.31 -2.84
C HIS A 157 -30.55 18.12 -3.41
N TYR A 158 -30.31 19.28 -2.78
CA TYR A 158 -29.29 20.23 -3.18
C TYR A 158 -28.25 20.36 -2.08
N LEU A 159 -26.97 20.41 -2.46
CA LEU A 159 -25.86 20.70 -1.57
C LEU A 159 -25.37 22.13 -1.77
N CYS A 160 -24.93 22.74 -0.66
CA CYS A 160 -24.37 24.08 -0.64
C CYS A 160 -23.03 24.16 -1.40
N GLN A 161 -22.92 25.05 -2.39
CA GLN A 161 -21.71 25.21 -3.22
C GLN A 161 -20.46 25.58 -2.40
N PRO A 162 -20.49 26.61 -1.52
CA PRO A 162 -19.33 26.96 -0.70
C PRO A 162 -18.90 25.86 0.27
N CYS A 163 -19.85 25.12 0.85
CA CYS A 163 -19.53 24.01 1.75
C CYS A 163 -18.88 22.85 0.99
N MET A 164 -19.42 22.52 -0.19
CA MET A 164 -18.90 21.43 -1.03
C MET A 164 -17.47 21.73 -1.51
N SER A 165 -17.17 22.98 -1.89
CA SER A 165 -15.80 23.41 -2.22
C SER A 165 -14.82 23.29 -1.06
N LYS A 166 -15.30 23.44 0.18
CA LYS A 166 -14.50 23.20 1.42
C LYS A 166 -14.46 21.73 1.83
N GLY A 167 -15.14 20.87 1.08
CA GLY A 167 -15.20 19.44 1.32
C GLY A 167 -16.29 18.96 2.27
N ASN A 168 -17.27 19.81 2.58
CA ASN A 168 -18.41 19.48 3.43
C ASN A 168 -19.69 19.32 2.58
N GLU A 169 -20.26 18.12 2.59
CA GLU A 169 -21.52 17.79 1.92
C GLU A 169 -22.68 18.22 2.83
N ILE A 170 -23.14 19.47 2.68
CA ILE A 170 -24.23 20.02 3.50
C ILE A 170 -25.47 20.23 2.64
N ALA A 171 -26.54 19.49 2.96
CA ALA A 171 -27.82 19.63 2.31
C ALA A 171 -28.49 20.98 2.65
N LEU A 172 -28.96 21.66 1.61
CA LEU A 172 -29.72 22.88 1.70
C LEU A 172 -31.11 22.60 2.30
N GLN A 173 -31.54 23.46 3.21
CA GLN A 173 -32.86 23.38 3.86
C GLN A 173 -33.77 24.47 3.32
N PRO A 174 -35.08 24.22 3.13
CA PRO A 174 -36.04 25.26 2.78
C PRO A 174 -36.03 26.41 3.81
N TYR A 175 -36.09 27.65 3.35
CA TYR A 175 -36.01 28.82 4.23
C TYR A 175 -36.84 30.01 3.72
N GLY A 176 -37.81 30.47 4.52
CA GLY A 176 -38.60 31.65 4.20
C GLY A 176 -39.67 31.41 3.14
N ARG A 177 -39.72 32.25 2.10
CA ARG A 177 -40.68 32.13 0.98
C ARG A 177 -40.41 30.86 0.16
N HIS A 178 -41.45 30.37 -0.51
CA HIS A 178 -41.38 29.20 -1.39
C HIS A 178 -40.24 29.32 -2.39
N GLY A 179 -39.39 28.29 -2.43
CA GLY A 179 -38.25 28.20 -3.35
C GLY A 179 -36.91 28.61 -2.74
N ASN A 180 -36.88 29.38 -1.66
CA ASN A 180 -35.62 29.82 -1.07
C ASN A 180 -35.01 28.74 -0.17
N TYR A 181 -33.69 28.66 -0.18
CA TYR A 181 -32.92 27.67 0.58
C TYR A 181 -31.86 28.32 1.46
N ARG A 182 -31.55 27.70 2.59
CA ARG A 182 -30.47 28.11 3.49
C ARG A 182 -29.56 26.93 3.83
N CYS A 183 -28.26 27.18 3.85
CA CYS A 183 -27.30 26.23 4.37
C CYS A 183 -27.24 26.31 5.92
N PRO A 184 -27.42 25.21 6.66
CA PRO A 184 -27.31 25.23 8.12
C PRO A 184 -25.88 25.41 8.64
N SER A 185 -24.86 25.17 7.81
CA SER A 185 -23.45 25.23 8.23
C SER A 185 -22.80 26.61 8.00
N CYS A 186 -23.02 27.21 6.82
CA CYS A 186 -22.41 28.51 6.47
C CYS A 186 -23.43 29.65 6.36
N GLU A 187 -24.70 29.37 6.62
CA GLU A 187 -25.80 30.34 6.62
C GLU A 187 -26.08 31.03 5.28
N THR A 188 -25.38 30.68 4.21
CA THR A 188 -25.65 31.17 2.85
C THR A 188 -27.11 30.92 2.48
N VAL A 189 -27.78 31.97 2.05
CA VAL A 189 -29.17 31.96 1.57
C VAL A 189 -29.17 31.98 0.05
N TYR A 190 -29.91 31.06 -0.55
CA TYR A 190 -30.13 30.92 -1.98
C TYR A 190 -31.53 31.40 -2.29
N ILE A 191 -31.60 32.48 -3.06
CA ILE A 191 -32.84 33.16 -3.42
C ILE A 191 -33.19 32.72 -4.85
N THR A 192 -34.25 31.93 -5.00
CA THR A 192 -34.65 31.33 -6.30
C THR A 192 -35.87 32.03 -6.92
N ASP A 193 -36.53 32.91 -6.16
CA ASP A 193 -37.66 33.74 -6.59
C ASP A 193 -37.23 34.99 -7.39
N GLY A 194 -35.93 35.19 -7.59
CA GLY A 194 -35.38 36.25 -8.43
C GLY A 194 -35.67 35.99 -9.90
N LYS A 195 -36.22 37.00 -10.60
CA LYS A 195 -36.26 37.04 -12.08
C LYS A 195 -34.93 36.55 -12.64
N GLU A 196 -34.97 35.66 -13.64
CA GLU A 196 -33.79 35.13 -14.33
C GLU A 196 -32.72 36.22 -14.51
N PRO A 197 -31.44 35.95 -14.18
CA PRO A 197 -30.38 36.91 -14.42
C PRO A 197 -30.42 37.30 -15.90
N ARG A 198 -30.66 38.59 -16.18
CA ARG A 198 -30.55 39.13 -17.55
C ARG A 198 -29.16 38.75 -18.06
N ALA A 199 -29.10 37.81 -18.99
CA ALA A 199 -27.89 37.50 -19.72
C ALA A 199 -27.41 38.81 -20.33
N THR A 200 -26.36 39.38 -19.74
CA THR A 200 -25.71 40.55 -20.33
C THR A 200 -24.91 39.98 -21.48
N ILE A 201 -25.53 40.01 -22.68
CA ILE A 201 -24.87 39.65 -23.93
C ILE A 201 -23.65 40.56 -24.02
N ALA A 202 -22.46 40.00 -23.83
CA ALA A 202 -21.22 40.66 -24.18
C ALA A 202 -21.21 40.80 -25.71
N VAL A 203 -21.59 41.98 -26.19
CA VAL A 203 -21.37 42.38 -27.58
C VAL A 203 -19.87 42.62 -27.71
N PHE A 204 -19.19 41.68 -28.36
CA PHE A 204 -17.80 41.81 -28.80
C PHE A 204 -17.71 42.77 -29.98
#